data_AF-A0AAE8Q5W7-F1
#
_entry.id   AF-A0AAE8Q5W7-F1
#
_cell.length_a   1.000
_cell.length_b   1.000
_cell.length_c   1.000
_cell.angle_alpha   90.00
_cell.angle_beta   90.00
_cell.angle_gamma   90.00
#
_symmetry.space_group_name_H-M   'P 1'
#
loop_
_entity.id
_entity.type
_entity.pdbx_description
1 polymer ?
#
loop_
_entity_poly.entity_id
_entity_poly.type
_entity_poly.pdbx_seq_one_letter_code
_entity_poly.pdbx_strand_id
1 'polypeptide(L)'
;MSDTDKPALTNAPQMYVHYCEEEGCKEWGGWGNSPSPAVPTRWWCFEHFPHKSYEQEQALRRKLEAADRRNKLGISSIELDARSGMQEGYTSKLENFGRPQGRGMGPEIFPLWLGGLKCGIVLVDLPRRPRKKKQEAEV
;
A
#
# COMPACT_ATOMS: atom_id res chain seq x y z
N MET A 1 -13.22 -1.35 16.59
CA MET A 1 -14.06 -0.14 16.48
C MET A 1 -14.64 -0.14 15.08
N SER A 2 -15.93 -0.40 14.95
CA SER A 2 -16.64 -0.60 13.69
C SER A 2 -17.21 0.72 13.16
N ASP A 3 -17.11 0.94 11.85
CA ASP A 3 -17.59 2.12 11.09
C ASP A 3 -19.14 2.30 11.11
N THR A 4 -19.85 1.69 12.05
CA THR A 4 -21.32 1.66 12.15
C THR A 4 -21.94 2.94 12.71
N ASP A 5 -21.15 3.83 13.32
CA ASP A 5 -21.65 5.06 13.97
C ASP A 5 -21.44 6.33 13.13
N LYS A 6 -21.06 6.20 11.85
CA LYS A 6 -20.89 7.38 10.98
C LYS A 6 -22.26 7.94 10.58
N PRO A 7 -22.58 9.19 10.91
CA PRO A 7 -23.83 9.82 10.46
C PRO A 7 -23.89 9.86 8.94
N ALA A 8 -25.09 9.77 8.38
CA ALA A 8 -25.29 9.88 6.94
C ALA A 8 -24.72 11.22 6.45
N LEU A 9 -23.89 11.19 5.39
CA LEU A 9 -23.35 12.41 4.78
C LEU A 9 -24.53 13.26 4.28
N THR A 10 -24.77 14.39 4.95
CA THR A 10 -25.83 15.36 4.62
C THR A 10 -25.47 16.25 3.42
N ASN A 11 -24.19 16.25 3.03
CA ASN A 11 -23.68 16.99 1.88
C ASN A 11 -23.00 16.03 0.91
N ALA A 12 -23.07 16.33 -0.38
CA ALA A 12 -22.25 15.64 -1.37
C ALA A 12 -20.76 15.83 -1.00
N PRO A 13 -19.94 14.76 -1.02
CA PRO A 13 -18.52 14.89 -0.75
C PRO A 13 -17.90 15.87 -1.76
N GLN A 14 -17.31 16.95 -1.28
CA GLN A 14 -16.52 17.85 -2.13
C GLN A 14 -15.25 17.10 -2.52
N MET A 15 -15.11 16.81 -3.82
CA MET A 15 -13.86 16.26 -4.36
C MET A 15 -12.81 17.36 -4.40
N TYR A 16 -11.76 17.22 -3.58
CA TYR A 16 -10.58 18.05 -3.66
C TYR A 16 -9.53 17.35 -4.52
N VAL A 17 -9.05 18.05 -5.55
CA VAL A 17 -7.94 17.60 -6.39
C VAL A 17 -6.64 18.08 -5.74
N HIS A 18 -5.78 17.14 -5.36
CA HIS A 18 -4.47 17.42 -4.81
C HIS A 18 -3.38 16.93 -5.76
N TYR A 19 -2.35 17.76 -5.96
CA TYR A 19 -1.13 17.39 -6.70
C TYR A 19 0.00 17.13 -5.70
N CYS A 20 1.01 16.40 -6.14
CA CYS A 20 2.22 16.19 -5.36
C CYS A 20 2.91 17.53 -5.06
N GLU A 21 3.27 17.76 -3.79
CA GLU A 21 3.97 18.98 -3.38
C GLU A 21 5.45 19.03 -3.75
N GLU A 22 6.04 17.91 -4.18
CA GLU A 22 7.43 17.89 -4.64
C GLU A 22 7.64 18.82 -5.84
N GLU A 23 8.67 19.68 -5.76
CA GLU A 23 8.98 20.62 -6.82
C GLU A 23 9.24 19.89 -8.15
N GLY A 24 8.48 20.24 -9.19
CA GLY A 24 8.60 19.63 -10.51
C GLY A 24 7.80 18.33 -10.70
N CYS A 25 7.20 17.76 -9.66
CA CYS A 25 6.32 16.60 -9.78
C CYS A 25 4.91 17.04 -10.21
N LYS A 26 4.39 16.46 -11.30
CA LYS A 26 3.03 16.74 -11.83
C LYS A 26 2.03 15.61 -11.53
N GLU A 27 2.42 14.65 -10.70
CA GLU A 27 1.56 13.54 -10.35
C GLU A 27 0.49 13.93 -9.32
N TRP A 28 -0.54 13.10 -9.23
CA TRP A 28 -1.61 13.26 -8.26
C TRP A 28 -1.11 12.99 -6.84
N GLY A 29 -1.48 13.86 -5.91
CA GLY A 29 -1.18 13.76 -4.49
C GLY A 29 -2.18 12.84 -3.79
N GLY A 30 -1.96 11.52 -3.84
CA GLY A 30 -2.84 10.53 -3.21
C GLY A 30 -2.66 10.35 -1.70
N TRP A 31 -1.57 10.88 -1.14
CA TRP A 31 -1.18 10.67 0.25
C TRP A 31 -1.07 11.99 1.00
N GLY A 32 -2.01 12.23 1.91
CA GLY A 32 -2.06 13.40 2.76
C GLY A 32 -1.45 13.12 4.14
N ASN A 33 -0.59 14.01 4.63
CA ASN A 33 -0.20 14.01 6.04
C ASN A 33 -0.34 15.41 6.63
N SER A 34 -0.87 15.47 7.85
CA SER A 34 -0.80 16.66 8.68
C SER A 34 -0.22 16.29 10.05
N PRO A 35 0.84 16.99 10.51
CA PRO A 35 1.44 16.72 11.81
C PRO A 35 0.52 17.10 12.98
N SER A 36 -0.49 17.95 12.76
CA SER A 36 -1.49 18.28 13.79
C SER A 36 -2.77 18.85 13.15
N PRO A 37 -3.93 18.79 13.83
CA PRO A 37 -5.17 19.36 13.31
C PRO A 37 -5.11 20.85 12.95
N ALA A 38 -4.13 21.59 13.50
CA ALA A 38 -3.93 23.02 13.24
C ALA A 38 -3.14 23.32 11.95
N VAL A 39 -2.48 22.31 11.36
CA VAL A 39 -1.68 22.47 10.15
C VAL A 39 -2.46 21.90 8.95
N PRO A 40 -2.56 22.63 7.82
CA PRO A 40 -3.18 22.08 6.61
C PRO A 40 -2.50 20.79 6.16
N THR A 41 -3.30 19.82 5.73
CA THR A 41 -2.79 18.57 5.16
C THR A 41 -1.99 18.85 3.89
N ARG A 42 -0.76 18.37 3.89
CA ARG A 42 0.16 18.41 2.74
C ARG A 42 0.03 17.11 1.96
N TRP A 43 0.21 17.15 0.64
CA TRP A 43 -0.13 16.03 -0.25
C TRP A 43 1.04 15.61 -1.16
N TRP A 44 1.26 14.31 -1.28
CA TRP A 44 2.33 13.75 -2.11
C TRP A 44 1.84 12.57 -2.96
N CYS A 45 2.50 12.33 -4.09
CA CYS A 45 2.45 11.03 -4.74
C CYS A 45 3.14 9.99 -3.84
N PHE A 46 2.94 8.71 -4.12
CA PHE A 46 3.57 7.67 -3.31
C PHE A 46 5.09 7.83 -3.26
N GLU A 47 5.75 8.11 -4.39
CA GLU A 47 7.22 8.23 -4.46
C GLU A 47 7.77 9.31 -3.53
N HIS A 48 7.14 10.48 -3.48
CA HIS A 48 7.60 11.62 -2.67
C HIS A 48 7.02 11.67 -1.26
N PHE A 49 6.11 10.76 -0.88
CA PHE A 49 5.53 10.79 0.47
C PHE A 49 6.63 10.59 1.53
N PRO A 50 6.89 11.56 2.42
CA PRO A 50 8.04 11.51 3.34
C PRO A 50 7.79 10.65 4.58
N HIS A 51 6.55 10.23 4.81
CA HIS A 51 6.12 9.50 6.00
C HIS A 51 5.66 8.07 5.70
N LYS A 52 6.25 7.43 4.68
CA LYS A 52 5.96 6.02 4.41
C LYS A 52 6.28 5.21 5.66
N SER A 53 5.33 4.40 6.12
CA SER A 53 5.63 3.43 7.16
C SER A 53 6.50 2.32 6.58
N TYR A 54 7.34 1.71 7.42
CA TYR A 54 8.12 0.54 7.03
C TYR A 54 7.24 -0.58 6.43
N GLU A 55 6.04 -0.76 7.00
CA GLU A 55 5.07 -1.75 6.52
C GLU A 55 4.55 -1.40 5.12
N GLN A 56 4.29 -0.11 4.83
CA GLN A 56 3.86 0.34 3.51
C GLN A 56 4.95 0.12 2.45
N GLU A 57 6.22 0.40 2.78
CA GLU A 57 7.34 0.16 1.87
C GLU A 57 7.56 -1.33 1.60
N GLN A 58 7.51 -2.17 2.64
CA GLN A 58 7.61 -3.62 2.50
C GLN A 58 6.46 -4.21 1.68
N ALA A 59 5.24 -3.71 1.89
CA ALA A 59 4.08 -4.10 1.11
C ALA A 59 4.22 -3.76 -0.37
N LEU A 60 4.71 -2.56 -0.70
CA LEU A 60 4.98 -2.20 -2.09
C LEU A 60 6.07 -3.08 -2.70
N ARG A 61 7.19 -3.29 -2.00
CA ARG A 61 8.27 -4.15 -2.48
C ARG A 61 7.78 -5.55 -2.84
N ARG A 62 7.01 -6.17 -1.95
CA ARG A 62 6.43 -7.51 -2.18
C ARG A 62 5.49 -7.53 -3.39
N LYS A 63 4.72 -6.45 -3.63
CA LYS A 63 3.87 -6.32 -4.82
C LYS A 63 4.69 -6.27 -6.11
N LEU A 64 5.76 -5.48 -6.13
CA LEU A 64 6.63 -5.36 -7.29
C LEU A 64 7.34 -6.69 -7.60
N GLU A 65 7.84 -7.37 -6.56
CA GLU A 65 8.44 -8.71 -6.67
C GLU A 65 7.43 -9.74 -7.22
N ALA A 66 6.17 -9.68 -6.78
CA ALA A 66 5.09 -10.54 -7.27
C ALA A 66 4.75 -10.27 -8.75
N ALA A 67 4.68 -9.00 -9.17
CA ALA A 67 4.46 -8.63 -10.57
C ALA A 67 5.62 -9.07 -11.48
N ASP A 68 6.87 -8.87 -11.05
CA ASP A 68 8.05 -9.35 -11.75
C ASP A 68 8.07 -10.88 -11.87
N ARG A 69 7.67 -11.60 -10.81
CA ARG A 69 7.51 -13.05 -10.85
C ARG A 69 6.46 -13.48 -11.88
N ARG A 70 5.32 -12.79 -11.96
CA ARG A 70 4.29 -13.05 -12.98
C ARG A 70 4.88 -12.93 -14.39
N ASN A 71 5.62 -11.84 -14.64
CA ASN A 71 6.27 -11.60 -15.93
C ASN A 71 7.30 -12.68 -16.26
N LYS A 72 8.11 -13.10 -15.29
CA LYS A 72 9.07 -14.21 -15.43
C LYS A 72 8.41 -15.56 -15.74
N LEU A 73 7.20 -15.77 -15.23
CA LEU A 73 6.41 -16.97 -15.53
C LEU A 73 5.70 -16.89 -16.90
N GLY A 74 5.71 -15.73 -17.56
CA GLY A 74 5.06 -15.53 -18.86
C GLY A 74 3.54 -15.64 -18.82
N ILE A 75 2.92 -15.45 -17.65
CA ILE A 75 1.46 -15.59 -17.48
C ILE A 75 0.77 -14.22 -17.45
N SER A 76 -0.43 -14.17 -18.01
CA SER A 76 -1.27 -12.96 -17.99
C SER A 76 -1.85 -12.72 -16.59
N SER A 77 -2.36 -11.51 -16.33
CA SER A 77 -3.08 -11.20 -15.08
C SER A 77 -4.35 -12.04 -14.94
N ILE A 78 -5.07 -12.26 -16.05
CA ILE A 78 -6.28 -13.10 -16.10
C ILE A 78 -5.95 -14.56 -15.78
N GLU A 79 -4.86 -15.08 -16.35
CA GLU A 79 -4.41 -16.44 -16.07
C GLU A 79 -3.98 -16.60 -14.60
N LEU A 80 -3.37 -15.58 -14.01
CA LEU A 80 -3.04 -15.59 -12.59
C LEU A 80 -4.29 -15.57 -11.71
N ASP A 81 -5.31 -14.79 -12.06
CA ASP A 81 -6.60 -14.79 -11.36
C ASP A 81 -7.22 -16.20 -11.38
N ALA A 82 -7.26 -16.85 -12.55
CA ALA A 82 -7.78 -18.20 -12.70
C ALA A 82 -6.99 -19.24 -11.87
N ARG A 83 -5.66 -19.15 -11.86
CA ARG A 83 -4.79 -20.08 -11.10
C ARG A 83 -4.89 -19.88 -9.59
N SER A 84 -5.12 -18.65 -9.15
CA SER A 84 -5.23 -18.29 -7.73
C SER A 84 -6.65 -18.47 -7.19
N GLY A 85 -7.65 -18.71 -8.05
CA GLY A 85 -9.06 -18.69 -7.67
C GLY A 85 -9.57 -17.29 -7.31
N MET A 86 -8.84 -16.24 -7.68
CA MET A 86 -9.28 -14.85 -7.48
C MET A 86 -10.32 -14.46 -8.54
N GLN A 87 -11.13 -13.45 -8.20
CA GLN A 87 -12.03 -12.82 -9.15
C GLN A 87 -11.23 -12.31 -10.37
N GLU A 88 -11.79 -12.47 -11.57
CA GLU A 88 -11.18 -11.95 -12.79
C GLU A 88 -10.94 -10.43 -12.73
N GLY A 89 -9.74 -10.01 -13.15
CA GLY A 89 -9.29 -8.63 -13.13
C GLY A 89 -8.78 -8.16 -11.77
N TYR A 90 -8.73 -9.04 -10.76
CA TYR A 90 -8.27 -8.66 -9.43
C TYR A 90 -6.76 -8.48 -9.38
N THR A 91 -5.97 -9.34 -10.05
CA THR A 91 -4.52 -9.18 -10.20
C THR A 91 -4.17 -7.80 -10.77
N SER A 92 -4.89 -7.34 -11.80
CA SER A 92 -4.66 -6.00 -12.37
C SER A 92 -4.86 -4.88 -11.34
N LYS A 93 -5.81 -5.01 -10.40
CA LYS A 93 -6.03 -4.03 -9.33
C LYS A 93 -4.92 -4.07 -8.29
N LEU A 94 -4.38 -5.26 -8.00
CA LEU A 94 -3.27 -5.43 -7.06
C LEU A 94 -1.97 -4.82 -7.60
N GLU A 95 -1.69 -5.04 -8.89
CA GLU A 95 -0.51 -4.52 -9.58
C GLU A 95 -0.59 -2.99 -9.82
N ASN A 96 -1.80 -2.43 -9.90
CA ASN A 96 -2.03 -1.00 -10.12
C ASN A 96 -2.42 -0.24 -8.84
N PHE A 97 -1.85 -0.61 -7.69
CA PHE A 97 -2.23 -0.05 -6.38
C PHE A 97 -2.24 1.48 -6.31
N GLY A 98 -1.31 2.16 -6.98
CA GLY A 98 -1.20 3.63 -7.00
C GLY A 98 -2.21 4.34 -7.91
N ARG A 99 -3.08 3.60 -8.62
CA ARG A 99 -4.10 4.14 -9.52
C ARG A 99 -5.47 4.17 -8.81
N PRO A 100 -6.43 5.01 -9.25
CA PRO A 100 -7.77 5.09 -8.64
C PRO A 100 -8.51 3.73 -8.52
N GLN A 101 -8.28 2.83 -9.47
CA GLN A 101 -8.85 1.48 -9.50
C GLN A 101 -8.04 0.43 -8.70
N GLY A 102 -6.90 0.82 -8.14
CA GLY A 102 -5.99 -0.04 -7.40
C GLY A 102 -6.59 -0.58 -6.10
N ARG A 103 -6.06 -1.71 -5.62
CA ARG A 103 -6.48 -2.32 -4.34
C ARG A 103 -5.30 -2.73 -3.46
N GLY A 104 -5.48 -2.51 -2.16
CA GLY A 104 -4.58 -3.01 -1.12
C GLY A 104 -4.64 -4.53 -1.02
N MET A 105 -3.64 -5.13 -0.38
CA MET A 105 -3.60 -6.56 -0.15
C MET A 105 -4.22 -6.88 1.21
N GLY A 106 -5.33 -7.62 1.19
CA GLY A 106 -5.97 -8.16 2.38
C GLY A 106 -5.41 -9.53 2.77
N PRO A 107 -5.74 -10.03 3.98
CA PRO A 107 -5.24 -11.31 4.50
C PRO A 107 -5.68 -12.52 3.68
N GLU A 108 -6.82 -12.45 2.98
CA GLU A 108 -7.33 -13.54 2.13
C GLU A 108 -6.75 -13.50 0.71
N ILE A 109 -6.67 -12.30 0.13
CA ILE A 109 -6.27 -12.12 -1.26
C ILE A 109 -4.77 -12.36 -1.44
N PHE A 110 -3.96 -11.96 -0.45
CA PHE A 110 -2.51 -12.06 -0.57
C PHE A 110 -2.01 -13.52 -0.71
N PRO A 111 -2.42 -14.47 0.15
CA PRO A 111 -2.03 -15.86 0.00
C PRO A 111 -2.48 -16.48 -1.33
N LEU A 112 -3.68 -16.17 -1.81
CA LEU A 112 -4.18 -16.66 -3.10
C LEU A 112 -3.31 -16.19 -4.26
N TRP A 113 -2.99 -14.90 -4.28
CA TRP A 113 -2.13 -14.31 -5.31
C TRP A 113 -0.73 -14.94 -5.33
N LEU A 114 -0.12 -15.13 -4.15
CA LEU A 114 1.16 -15.83 -4.03
C LEU A 114 1.07 -17.30 -4.46
N GLY A 115 -0.02 -17.99 -4.12
CA GLY A 115 -0.29 -19.37 -4.54
C GLY A 115 -0.30 -19.50 -6.07
N GLY A 116 -0.99 -18.59 -6.76
CA GLY A 116 -1.00 -18.54 -8.23
C GLY A 116 0.38 -18.26 -8.84
N LEU A 117 1.23 -17.51 -8.13
CA LEU A 117 2.62 -17.22 -8.50
C LEU A 117 3.61 -18.34 -8.12
N LYS A 118 3.14 -19.42 -7.49
CA LYS A 118 3.96 -20.49 -6.91
C LYS A 118 5.01 -19.94 -5.92
N CYS A 119 4.60 -18.95 -5.12
CA CYS A 119 5.38 -18.34 -4.06
C CYS A 119 4.83 -18.77 -2.70
N GLY A 120 5.70 -19.24 -1.81
CA GLY A 120 5.34 -19.53 -0.42
C GLY A 120 5.71 -18.38 0.51
N ILE A 121 4.91 -18.15 1.56
CA ILE A 121 5.31 -17.28 2.68
C ILE A 121 6.10 -18.14 3.66
N VAL A 122 7.37 -17.78 3.89
CA VAL A 122 8.17 -18.37 4.98
C VAL A 122 8.24 -17.33 6.09
N LEU A 123 7.60 -17.63 7.22
CA LEU A 123 7.72 -16.82 8.43
C LEU A 123 9.00 -17.25 9.14
N VAL A 124 10.00 -16.38 9.14
CA VAL A 124 11.26 -16.59 9.86
C VAL A 124 11.22 -15.74 11.13
N ASP A 125 11.38 -16.37 12.28
CA ASP A 125 11.53 -15.65 13.55
C ASP A 125 12.91 -14.99 13.56
N LEU A 126 12.93 -13.67 13.38
CA LEU A 126 14.16 -12.90 13.42
C LEU A 126 14.53 -12.65 14.89
N PRO A 127 15.81 -12.79 15.29
CA PRO A 127 16.23 -12.47 16.64
C PRO A 127 15.84 -11.02 16.96
N ARG A 128 15.23 -10.81 18.13
CA ARG A 128 14.76 -9.49 18.57
C ARG A 128 15.89 -8.47 18.41
N ARG A 129 15.61 -7.39 17.66
CA ARG A 129 16.54 -6.28 17.46
C ARG A 129 17.09 -5.85 18.83
N PRO A 130 18.43 -5.84 19.03
CA PRO A 130 19.01 -5.41 20.30
C PRO A 130 18.50 -4.01 20.66
N ARG A 131 17.94 -3.85 21.86
CA ARG A 131 17.51 -2.53 22.35
C ARG A 131 18.72 -1.61 22.42
N LYS A 132 18.68 -0.48 21.72
CA LYS A 132 19.67 0.59 21.87
C LYS A 132 19.59 1.08 23.32
N LYS A 133 20.70 1.00 24.08
CA LYS A 133 20.74 1.57 25.43
C LYS A 133 20.43 3.07 25.31
N LYS A 134 19.46 3.55 26.10
CA LYS A 134 19.12 4.96 26.19
C LYS A 134 20.37 5.67 26.73
N GLN A 135 20.92 6.63 25.99
CA GLN A 135 21.99 7.47 26.53
C GLN A 135 21.36 8.22 27.71
N GLU A 136 21.93 8.01 28.89
CA GLU A 136 21.57 8.77 30.09
C GLU A 136 21.92 10.23 29.77
N ALA A 137 20.90 11.10 29.86
CA ALA A 137 21.12 12.52 29.72
C ALA A 137 22.00 12.97 30.90
N GLU A 138 23.19 13.50 30.60
CA GLU A 138 24.03 14.19 31.57
C GLU A 138 23.21 15.33 32.21
N VAL A 139 23.17 15.32 33.54
CA VAL A 139 22.55 16.32 34.42
C VAL A 139 23.51 17.49 34.61
#